data_AF-A0A7V0U9M9-F1
#
_entry.id   AF-A0A7V0U9M9-F1
#
_cell.length_a   1.000
_cell.length_b   1.000
_cell.length_c   1.000
_cell.angle_alpha   90.00
_cell.angle_beta   90.00
_cell.angle_gamma   90.00
#
_symmetry.space_group_name_H-M   'P 1'
#
loop_
_entity.id
_entity.type
_entity.pdbx_description
1 polymer ?
#
loop_
_entity_poly.entity_id
_entity_poly.type
_entity_poly.pdbx_seq_one_letter_code
_entity_poly.pdbx_strand_id
1 'polypeptide(L)'
;MFKQYSLLIFLITITFVTGCGNNSVSENGDDDPVCGNGIIEEGEICDGGSKSCTEIDGSIFSGGNANCREDCSGWETSTCESETIVCEGDYEIRTKSELDEIMLCREITGDLSIRINDTEEVYLPFLEKTGGSVVVLAATYDEEEKEWTLYDDFSVEKLSLPKLKEIGQSFLSEPNVSLKSVEMPMLEEIGFGLSFIENNSLTYIELPALAKIGSYLIIGNNLQTKSISFPELKEIYTARPFEPDGEFAISGNDLLEEIYFPKLEKVGRAFSMSGSNGLKYFEFPSLSSIGMSLFVGENDNLEEFRFPKLDIVVVDLTVWLNEKLKYFEISGELVVGEEFLIYDNPVLESFSLDGFKRAGWYFEISFNRSLKSFSAPDLEDTGDLLINKNISLEDFELLSLSLVRGDFIINDNSQLPTSKAESLKDQVLERDGIGGEIVIKGNKND
;
A
#
# COMPACT_ATOMS: atom_id res chain seq x y z
N MET A 1 35.22 -18.31 24.91
CA MET A 1 35.91 -17.53 25.95
C MET A 1 35.31 -16.13 25.89
N PHE A 2 34.24 -15.91 26.65
CA PHE A 2 33.29 -14.82 26.47
C PHE A 2 33.81 -13.51 27.07
N LYS A 3 33.70 -12.40 26.34
CA LYS A 3 33.69 -11.05 26.92
C LYS A 3 32.31 -10.45 26.74
N GLN A 4 31.67 -10.23 27.89
CA GLN A 4 30.36 -9.65 28.11
C GLN A 4 30.54 -8.13 28.19
N TYR A 5 29.87 -7.35 27.35
CA TYR A 5 29.73 -5.91 27.55
C TYR A 5 28.28 -5.60 27.90
N SER A 6 28.08 -5.21 29.16
CA SER A 6 26.83 -4.74 29.73
C SER A 6 26.77 -3.23 29.56
N LEU A 7 25.79 -2.71 28.82
CA LEU A 7 25.58 -1.28 28.63
C LEU A 7 24.65 -0.76 29.75
N LEU A 8 25.20 0.01 30.68
CA LEU A 8 24.46 0.65 31.76
C LEU A 8 24.09 2.08 31.31
N ILE A 9 22.80 2.35 31.08
CA ILE A 9 22.29 3.69 30.77
C ILE A 9 22.09 4.44 32.09
N PHE A 10 22.84 5.52 32.31
CA PHE A 10 22.58 6.48 33.39
C PHE A 10 21.96 7.75 32.79
N LEU A 11 20.68 8.00 33.13
CA LEU A 11 20.06 9.32 33.00
C LEU A 11 20.74 10.30 33.96
N ILE A 12 21.23 11.43 33.44
CA ILE A 12 21.58 12.59 34.28
C ILE A 12 20.87 13.83 33.73
N THR A 13 19.97 14.35 34.56
CA THR A 13 19.27 15.63 34.41
C THR A 13 20.21 16.80 34.68
N ILE A 14 20.32 17.75 33.75
CA ILE A 14 21.11 18.98 33.94
C ILE A 14 20.24 20.07 34.56
N THR A 15 20.56 20.45 35.80
CA THR A 15 20.10 21.70 36.42
C THR A 15 21.21 22.76 36.28
N PHE A 16 20.89 23.88 35.64
CA PHE A 16 21.75 25.07 35.57
C PHE A 16 21.82 25.77 36.94
N VAL A 17 23.04 25.98 37.45
CA VAL A 17 23.32 27.01 38.46
C VAL A 17 24.58 27.77 38.03
N THR A 18 24.40 29.04 37.68
CA THR A 18 25.46 30.02 37.47
C THR A 18 25.94 30.56 38.82
N GLY A 19 27.25 30.64 39.02
CA GLY A 19 27.86 31.36 40.14
C GLY A 19 29.38 31.49 40.02
N CYS A 20 29.85 32.65 39.57
CA CYS A 20 31.26 33.03 39.54
C CYS A 20 31.80 33.38 40.94
N GLY A 21 33.07 33.05 41.21
CA GLY A 21 33.83 33.51 42.38
C GLY A 21 35.34 33.32 42.20
N ASN A 22 36.10 34.39 42.44
CA ASN A 22 37.49 34.63 42.02
C ASN A 22 38.61 33.84 42.73
N ASN A 23 39.67 33.58 41.94
CA ASN A 23 41.11 33.53 42.22
C ASN A 23 41.65 33.04 43.58
N SER A 24 42.42 31.95 43.50
CA SER A 24 43.75 31.85 44.12
C SER A 24 44.66 30.94 43.29
N VAL A 25 45.84 31.46 42.93
CA VAL A 25 46.89 30.81 42.13
C VAL A 25 47.48 29.60 42.88
N SER A 26 47.58 28.48 42.18
CA SER A 26 48.57 27.44 42.46
C SER A 26 49.20 26.99 41.15
N GLU A 27 50.47 27.36 40.96
CA GLU A 27 51.36 26.79 39.96
C GLU A 27 51.60 25.32 40.32
N ASN A 28 50.86 24.44 39.66
CA ASN A 28 51.32 23.14 39.20
C ASN A 28 50.81 23.06 37.76
N GLY A 29 51.71 22.92 36.80
CA GLY A 29 51.35 22.79 35.39
C GLY A 29 50.66 21.45 35.16
N ASP A 30 49.35 21.42 35.32
CA ASP A 30 48.46 20.56 34.56
C ASP A 30 47.97 21.45 33.41
N ASP A 31 48.51 21.23 32.22
CA ASP A 31 47.91 21.76 31.00
C ASP A 31 46.59 20.99 30.83
N ASP A 32 45.48 21.62 31.25
CA ASP A 32 44.14 21.12 30.94
C ASP A 32 44.04 20.99 29.41
N PRO A 33 43.59 19.86 28.86
CA PRO A 33 43.55 19.63 27.41
C PRO A 33 42.73 20.74 26.70
N VAL A 34 43.33 21.41 25.73
CA VAL A 34 42.74 22.54 24.99
C VAL A 34 42.55 22.18 23.52
N CYS A 35 41.30 21.86 23.16
CA CYS A 35 40.91 21.61 21.78
C CYS A 35 41.09 22.86 20.88
N GLY A 36 41.65 22.64 19.70
CA GLY A 36 42.02 23.60 18.67
C GLY A 36 43.43 24.18 18.76
N ASN A 37 44.32 23.66 19.62
CA ASN A 37 45.65 24.23 19.86
C ASN A 37 46.77 23.61 18.98
N GLY A 38 46.48 22.46 18.36
CA GLY A 38 47.39 21.71 17.48
C GLY A 38 48.25 20.65 18.20
N ILE A 39 47.96 20.33 19.45
CA ILE A 39 48.62 19.32 20.30
C ILE A 39 47.56 18.35 20.83
N ILE A 40 47.58 17.10 20.37
CA ILE A 40 46.67 16.06 20.88
C ILE A 40 47.04 15.71 22.33
N GLU A 41 46.16 16.07 23.27
CA GLU A 41 46.33 15.87 24.71
C GLU A 41 45.53 14.65 25.23
N GLU A 42 45.71 14.29 26.51
CA GLU A 42 45.02 13.12 27.09
C GLU A 42 43.49 13.33 27.10
N GLY A 43 42.78 12.57 26.26
CA GLY A 43 41.32 12.67 26.10
C GLY A 43 40.86 13.14 24.72
N GLU A 44 41.77 13.63 23.88
CA GLU A 44 41.48 14.11 22.52
C GLU A 44 41.75 13.03 21.47
N ILE A 45 40.86 12.92 20.47
CA ILE A 45 41.07 12.02 19.31
C ILE A 45 41.78 12.75 18.16
N CYS A 46 41.58 14.05 18.08
CA CYS A 46 42.21 14.98 17.14
C CYS A 46 42.30 16.34 17.83
N ASP A 47 43.21 17.21 17.38
CA ASP A 47 43.29 18.59 17.87
C ASP A 47 43.36 19.57 16.69
N GLY A 48 42.17 19.93 16.19
CA GLY A 48 42.01 20.74 14.98
C GLY A 48 42.45 20.03 13.69
N GLY A 49 42.53 20.80 12.60
CA GLY A 49 42.98 20.32 11.29
C GLY A 49 41.98 19.42 10.55
N SER A 50 42.46 18.77 9.49
CA SER A 50 41.68 17.82 8.68
C SER A 50 42.48 16.54 8.45
N LYS A 51 41.82 15.38 8.45
CA LYS A 51 42.41 14.08 8.13
C LYS A 51 41.74 13.49 6.89
N SER A 52 42.52 12.78 6.08
CA SER A 52 41.96 12.01 4.96
C SER A 52 40.98 10.98 5.49
N CYS A 53 39.78 10.90 4.91
CA CYS A 53 38.76 9.97 5.36
C CYS A 53 39.17 8.50 5.18
N THR A 54 39.97 8.21 4.14
CA THR A 54 40.58 6.90 3.92
C THR A 54 41.56 6.48 5.03
N GLU A 55 42.09 7.44 5.79
CA GLU A 55 42.95 7.20 6.96
C GLU A 55 42.18 7.18 8.29
N ILE A 56 40.89 7.54 8.26
CA ILE A 56 39.97 7.36 9.40
C ILE A 56 39.46 5.93 9.37
N ASP A 57 38.85 5.55 8.25
CA ASP A 57 38.44 4.18 7.98
C ASP A 57 38.40 3.94 6.46
N GLY A 58 39.48 3.38 5.92
CA GLY A 58 39.62 3.06 4.51
C GLY A 58 38.74 1.89 4.03
N SER A 59 37.96 1.26 4.92
CA SER A 59 36.93 0.29 4.52
C SER A 59 35.55 0.92 4.30
N ILE A 60 35.34 2.15 4.79
CA ILE A 60 34.09 2.88 4.70
C ILE A 60 34.21 4.05 3.72
N PHE A 61 35.38 4.71 3.69
CA PHE A 61 35.61 5.92 2.92
C PHE A 61 36.57 5.69 1.77
N SER A 62 36.14 6.05 0.56
CA SER A 62 36.95 6.06 -0.67
C SER A 62 37.68 7.39 -0.87
N GLY A 63 37.27 8.47 -0.20
CA GLY A 63 37.82 9.80 -0.39
C GLY A 63 37.30 10.86 0.57
N GLY A 64 37.68 12.11 0.34
CA GLY A 64 37.33 13.26 1.18
C GLY A 64 38.25 13.48 2.38
N ASN A 65 38.07 14.64 3.02
CA ASN A 65 38.76 15.01 4.26
C ASN A 65 37.72 15.34 5.32
N ALA A 66 37.87 14.75 6.50
CA ALA A 66 37.06 15.09 7.67
C ALA A 66 37.81 16.12 8.52
N ASN A 67 37.13 17.16 8.95
CA ASN A 67 37.67 18.12 9.90
C ASN A 67 37.56 17.57 11.32
N CYS A 68 38.49 17.96 12.20
CA CYS A 68 38.33 17.65 13.61
C CYS A 68 37.10 18.39 14.16
N ARG A 69 36.27 17.72 14.97
CA ARG A 69 35.11 18.34 15.62
C ARG A 69 35.58 19.41 16.62
N GLU A 70 34.73 20.39 16.89
CA GLU A 70 35.03 21.50 17.82
C GLU A 70 35.28 21.05 19.27
N ASP A 71 34.84 19.83 19.63
CA ASP A 71 35.05 19.22 20.95
C ASP A 71 36.21 18.22 20.96
N CYS A 72 36.94 18.06 19.85
CA CYS A 72 38.05 17.12 19.69
C CYS A 72 37.70 15.65 19.98
N SER A 73 36.39 15.32 20.04
CA SER A 73 35.88 13.97 20.30
C SER A 73 36.04 13.02 19.10
N GLY A 74 36.45 13.55 17.94
CA GLY A 74 36.65 12.78 16.73
C GLY A 74 36.54 13.61 15.46
N TRP A 75 36.48 12.93 14.32
CA TRP A 75 36.44 13.54 13.00
C TRP A 75 35.00 13.70 12.48
N GLU A 76 34.71 14.80 11.79
CA GLU A 76 33.43 15.07 11.14
C GLU A 76 33.39 14.38 9.77
N THR A 77 32.81 13.18 9.71
CA THR A 77 32.82 12.33 8.51
C THR A 77 31.75 12.69 7.47
N SER A 78 30.99 13.78 7.67
CA SER A 78 29.94 14.23 6.76
C SER A 78 30.47 14.66 5.38
N THR A 79 31.74 15.07 5.32
CA THR A 79 32.47 15.45 4.10
C THR A 79 33.25 14.30 3.48
N CYS A 80 33.18 13.10 4.06
CA CYS A 80 33.85 11.92 3.53
C CYS A 80 33.06 11.28 2.39
N GLU A 81 33.76 10.96 1.32
CA GLU A 81 33.24 10.16 0.21
C GLU A 81 33.31 8.70 0.62
N SER A 82 32.17 8.01 0.61
CA SER A 82 32.10 6.58 0.93
C SER A 82 32.30 5.75 -0.33
N GLU A 83 33.05 4.64 -0.22
CA GLU A 83 33.10 3.67 -1.31
C GLU A 83 31.70 3.05 -1.44
N THR A 84 31.13 3.02 -2.64
CA THR A 84 29.90 2.27 -2.86
C THR A 84 30.27 0.80 -2.78
N ILE A 85 30.02 0.17 -1.63
CA ILE A 85 30.23 -1.27 -1.46
C ILE A 85 29.09 -1.97 -2.21
N VAL A 86 29.43 -2.44 -3.42
CA VAL A 86 28.55 -3.25 -4.26
C VAL A 86 28.77 -4.71 -3.92
N CYS A 87 27.69 -5.36 -3.49
CA CYS A 87 27.64 -6.75 -3.11
C CYS A 87 27.04 -7.54 -4.27
N GLU A 88 27.90 -8.22 -5.01
CA GLU A 88 27.56 -8.89 -6.26
C GLU A 88 26.85 -10.23 -6.01
N GLY A 89 25.71 -10.41 -6.69
CA GLY A 89 24.91 -11.63 -6.67
C GLY A 89 23.73 -11.59 -5.71
N ASP A 90 23.15 -12.77 -5.50
CA ASP A 90 22.02 -12.98 -4.60
C ASP A 90 22.53 -13.35 -3.20
N TYR A 91 21.83 -12.87 -2.18
CA TYR A 91 22.14 -13.11 -0.77
C TYR A 91 20.95 -13.75 -0.08
N GLU A 92 21.16 -14.94 0.48
CA GLU A 92 20.20 -15.62 1.34
C GLU A 92 20.73 -15.61 2.77
N ILE A 93 20.09 -14.81 3.63
CA ILE A 93 20.52 -14.62 5.01
C ILE A 93 19.71 -15.54 5.91
N ARG A 94 20.37 -16.49 6.56
CA ARG A 94 19.79 -17.47 7.49
C ARG A 94 20.28 -17.29 8.92
N THR A 95 21.40 -16.60 9.10
CA THR A 95 22.06 -16.37 10.38
C THR A 95 22.50 -14.93 10.56
N LYS A 96 22.73 -14.54 11.82
CA LYS A 96 23.28 -13.22 12.17
C LYS A 96 24.67 -12.99 11.57
N SER A 97 25.47 -14.06 11.41
CA SER A 97 26.80 -14.00 10.80
C SER A 97 26.72 -13.63 9.31
N GLU A 98 25.81 -14.25 8.55
CA GLU A 98 25.59 -13.91 7.13
C GLU A 98 25.05 -12.48 7.00
N LEU A 99 24.23 -12.02 7.96
CA LEU A 99 23.78 -10.63 8.00
C LEU A 99 24.94 -9.66 8.22
N ASP A 100 25.89 -10.00 9.10
CA ASP A 100 27.08 -9.17 9.37
C ASP A 100 28.01 -9.08 8.15
N GLU A 101 28.05 -10.09 7.28
CA GLU A 101 28.85 -10.07 6.05
C GLU A 101 28.38 -9.01 5.04
N ILE A 102 27.09 -8.66 5.06
CA ILE A 102 26.50 -7.68 4.14
C ILE A 102 26.14 -6.34 4.81
N MET A 103 26.48 -6.16 6.08
CA MET A 103 26.06 -4.98 6.87
C MET A 103 26.55 -3.63 6.31
N LEU A 104 27.62 -3.67 5.50
CA LEU A 104 28.22 -2.50 4.86
C LEU A 104 27.80 -2.32 3.40
N CYS A 105 27.06 -3.28 2.82
CA CYS A 105 26.59 -3.19 1.43
C CYS A 105 25.73 -1.94 1.26
N ARG A 106 26.02 -1.17 0.21
CA ARG A 106 25.19 -0.04 -0.24
C ARG A 106 24.32 -0.44 -1.42
N GLU A 107 24.77 -1.40 -2.20
CA GLU A 107 24.03 -1.99 -3.30
C GLU A 107 24.18 -3.51 -3.26
N ILE A 108 23.08 -4.23 -3.43
CA ILE A 108 23.08 -5.67 -3.73
C ILE A 108 22.62 -5.82 -5.18
N THR A 109 23.41 -6.46 -6.04
CA THR A 109 23.05 -6.51 -7.48
C THR A 109 21.94 -7.51 -7.78
N GLY A 110 21.73 -8.50 -6.90
CA GLY A 110 20.72 -9.55 -7.01
C GLY A 110 19.63 -9.46 -5.95
N ASP A 111 19.06 -10.61 -5.61
CA ASP A 111 18.00 -10.76 -4.60
C ASP A 111 18.58 -10.72 -3.17
N LEU A 112 17.85 -10.12 -2.24
CA LEU A 112 18.08 -10.22 -0.79
C LEU A 112 16.96 -11.04 -0.15
N SER A 113 17.24 -12.29 0.16
CA SER A 113 16.32 -13.21 0.83
C SER A 113 16.63 -13.30 2.33
N ILE A 114 15.66 -12.94 3.16
CA ILE A 114 15.75 -12.96 4.62
C ILE A 114 14.98 -14.17 5.14
N ARG A 115 15.72 -15.13 5.69
CA ARG A 115 15.21 -16.38 6.30
C ARG A 115 15.84 -16.63 7.67
N ILE A 116 16.14 -15.55 8.37
CA ILE A 116 16.91 -15.59 9.61
C ILE A 116 16.08 -16.16 10.77
N ASN A 117 16.72 -17.01 11.57
CA ASN A 117 16.11 -17.64 12.75
C ASN A 117 16.80 -17.30 14.09
N ASP A 118 17.96 -16.62 14.07
CA ASP A 118 18.78 -16.37 15.25
C ASP A 118 18.83 -14.88 15.70
N THR A 119 18.01 -14.01 15.10
CA THR A 119 17.81 -12.63 15.55
C THR A 119 16.41 -12.09 15.26
N GLU A 120 15.92 -11.22 16.14
CA GLU A 120 14.61 -10.57 16.03
C GLU A 120 14.63 -9.32 15.13
N GLU A 121 15.82 -8.79 14.80
CA GLU A 121 15.95 -7.58 14.00
C GLU A 121 16.94 -7.77 12.84
N VAL A 122 16.46 -7.44 11.63
CA VAL A 122 17.30 -7.29 10.44
C VAL A 122 17.51 -5.82 10.17
N TYR A 123 18.76 -5.38 10.31
CA TYR A 123 19.15 -3.98 10.16
C TYR A 123 20.33 -3.85 9.18
N LEU A 124 20.07 -3.26 8.01
CA LEU A 124 21.11 -2.92 7.03
C LEU A 124 21.19 -1.39 6.89
N PRO A 125 22.07 -0.73 7.65
CA PRO A 125 22.06 0.73 7.81
C PRO A 125 22.43 1.51 6.53
N PHE A 126 23.15 0.87 5.61
CA PHE A 126 23.73 1.54 4.45
C PHE A 126 23.15 1.07 3.11
N LEU A 127 22.28 0.05 3.11
CA LEU A 127 21.71 -0.47 1.87
C LEU A 127 20.81 0.60 1.24
N GLU A 128 21.18 1.04 0.05
CA GLU A 128 20.48 2.07 -0.71
C GLU A 128 19.68 1.48 -1.88
N LYS A 129 20.11 0.33 -2.42
CA LYS A 129 19.49 -0.30 -3.60
C LYS A 129 19.64 -1.81 -3.61
N THR A 130 18.63 -2.51 -4.14
CA THR A 130 18.76 -3.89 -4.64
C THR A 130 18.46 -3.95 -6.14
N GLY A 131 19.22 -4.74 -6.89
CA GLY A 131 18.93 -5.02 -8.31
C GLY A 131 17.81 -6.06 -8.46
N GLY A 132 17.74 -7.00 -7.52
CA GLY A 132 16.68 -8.00 -7.41
C GLY A 132 15.61 -7.64 -6.38
N SER A 133 14.92 -8.68 -5.91
CA SER A 133 13.84 -8.61 -4.94
C SER A 133 14.37 -8.58 -3.50
N VAL A 134 13.63 -7.95 -2.59
CA VAL A 134 13.80 -8.12 -1.15
C VAL A 134 12.69 -9.06 -0.68
N VAL A 135 13.06 -10.22 -0.17
CA VAL A 135 12.12 -11.29 0.19
C VAL A 135 12.25 -11.58 1.67
N VAL A 136 11.17 -11.41 2.43
CA VAL A 136 11.02 -11.85 3.82
C VAL A 136 10.11 -13.06 3.83
N LEU A 137 10.71 -14.24 3.89
CA LEU A 137 10.00 -15.50 3.71
C LEU A 137 10.19 -16.41 4.93
N ALA A 138 9.12 -16.60 5.69
CA ALA A 138 9.07 -17.58 6.78
C ALA A 138 8.30 -18.85 6.41
N ALA A 139 8.08 -19.14 5.12
CA ALA A 139 7.33 -20.31 4.68
C ALA A 139 7.83 -20.92 3.37
N THR A 140 7.39 -22.14 3.09
CA THR A 140 7.48 -22.78 1.78
C THR A 140 6.07 -23.19 1.34
N TYR A 141 5.75 -23.01 0.06
CA TYR A 141 4.48 -23.48 -0.48
C TYR A 141 4.56 -24.98 -0.81
N ASP A 142 3.63 -25.76 -0.29
CA ASP A 142 3.45 -27.17 -0.67
C ASP A 142 2.46 -27.25 -1.83
N GLU A 143 2.95 -27.59 -3.02
CA GLU A 143 2.14 -27.71 -4.25
C GLU A 143 1.12 -28.86 -4.21
N GLU A 144 1.39 -29.91 -3.42
CA GLU A 144 0.49 -31.07 -3.32
C GLU A 144 -0.70 -30.77 -2.41
N GLU A 145 -0.42 -30.17 -1.25
CA GLU A 145 -1.45 -29.79 -0.26
C GLU A 145 -2.09 -28.42 -0.54
N LYS A 146 -1.47 -27.62 -1.41
CA LYS A 146 -1.85 -26.23 -1.72
C LYS A 146 -1.83 -25.30 -0.50
N GLU A 147 -0.96 -25.58 0.46
CA GLU A 147 -0.84 -24.83 1.71
C GLU A 147 0.59 -24.35 1.94
N TRP A 148 0.74 -23.22 2.64
CA TRP A 148 2.03 -22.75 3.11
C TRP A 148 2.44 -23.48 4.38
N THR A 149 3.63 -24.08 4.37
CA THR A 149 4.29 -24.62 5.56
C THR A 149 5.28 -23.60 6.09
N LEU A 150 5.00 -23.06 7.28
CA LEU A 150 5.90 -22.12 7.97
C LEU A 150 7.20 -22.82 8.39
N TYR A 151 8.31 -22.09 8.31
CA TYR A 151 9.56 -22.45 8.98
C TYR A 151 9.39 -22.19 10.48
N ASP A 152 9.42 -23.26 11.29
CA ASP A 152 9.22 -23.20 12.75
C ASP A 152 10.23 -22.28 13.48
N ASP A 153 11.33 -21.92 12.83
CA ASP A 153 12.47 -21.22 13.43
C ASP A 153 12.56 -19.73 13.04
N PHE A 154 11.74 -19.21 12.12
CA PHE A 154 11.81 -17.79 11.74
C PHE A 154 11.49 -16.85 12.92
N SER A 155 12.42 -15.95 13.24
CA SER A 155 12.34 -15.12 14.45
C SER A 155 12.32 -13.61 14.21
N VAL A 156 12.42 -13.15 12.96
CA VAL A 156 12.48 -11.71 12.66
C VAL A 156 11.15 -11.03 13.02
N GLU A 157 11.22 -10.10 13.96
CA GLU A 157 10.11 -9.23 14.36
C GLU A 157 10.18 -7.86 13.69
N LYS A 158 11.38 -7.41 13.30
CA LYS A 158 11.61 -6.09 12.72
C LYS A 158 12.57 -6.15 11.54
N LEU A 159 12.16 -5.57 10.41
CA LEU A 159 13.03 -5.28 9.27
C LEU A 159 13.23 -3.76 9.16
N SER A 160 14.48 -3.30 9.14
CA SER A 160 14.80 -1.88 9.01
C SER A 160 15.92 -1.65 8.00
N LEU A 161 15.57 -0.99 6.89
CA LEU A 161 16.45 -0.64 5.77
C LEU A 161 16.38 0.89 5.58
N PRO A 162 16.94 1.68 6.51
CA PRO A 162 16.66 3.12 6.64
C PRO A 162 17.14 3.97 5.47
N LYS A 163 18.04 3.44 4.62
CA LYS A 163 18.61 4.13 3.46
C LYS A 163 18.14 3.58 2.12
N LEU A 164 17.33 2.52 2.12
CA LEU A 164 16.88 1.87 0.89
C LEU A 164 15.96 2.82 0.12
N LYS A 165 16.30 3.06 -1.14
CA LYS A 165 15.58 3.95 -2.06
C LYS A 165 14.91 3.21 -3.20
N GLU A 166 15.51 2.11 -3.66
CA GLU A 166 15.06 1.38 -4.84
C GLU A 166 15.16 -0.14 -4.62
N ILE A 167 14.09 -0.84 -4.99
CA ILE A 167 14.09 -2.30 -5.15
C ILE A 167 13.85 -2.59 -6.63
N GLY A 168 14.82 -3.22 -7.30
CA GLY A 168 14.78 -3.41 -8.75
C GLY A 168 13.69 -4.37 -9.22
N GLN A 169 13.31 -5.35 -8.40
CA GLN A 169 12.20 -6.27 -8.66
C GLN A 169 11.09 -6.08 -7.62
N SER A 170 10.84 -7.07 -6.75
CA SER A 170 9.72 -7.02 -5.81
C SER A 170 10.16 -6.91 -4.35
N PHE A 171 9.32 -6.31 -3.52
CA PHE A 171 9.33 -6.59 -2.08
C PHE A 171 8.25 -7.63 -1.78
N LEU A 172 8.64 -8.76 -1.22
CA LEU A 172 7.73 -9.86 -0.88
C LEU A 172 7.84 -10.16 0.61
N SER A 173 6.74 -10.03 1.35
CA SER A 173 6.63 -10.45 2.75
C SER A 173 5.53 -11.50 2.86
N GLU A 174 5.94 -12.78 2.79
CA GLU A 174 5.04 -13.92 2.54
C GLU A 174 5.36 -15.08 3.48
N PRO A 175 4.33 -15.82 3.90
CA PRO A 175 3.71 -15.73 5.23
C PRO A 175 4.70 -15.55 6.38
N ASN A 176 4.42 -14.62 7.31
CA ASN A 176 5.24 -14.40 8.51
C ASN A 176 4.40 -14.32 9.79
N VAL A 177 4.77 -15.07 10.82
CA VAL A 177 4.07 -15.03 12.13
C VAL A 177 4.68 -14.02 13.10
N SER A 178 5.97 -13.70 12.97
CA SER A 178 6.71 -12.90 13.95
C SER A 178 6.88 -11.43 13.55
N LEU A 179 6.83 -11.11 12.25
CA LEU A 179 7.11 -9.77 11.74
C LEU A 179 6.06 -8.76 12.21
N LYS A 180 6.49 -7.77 12.99
CA LYS A 180 5.68 -6.70 13.59
C LYS A 180 5.87 -5.36 12.90
N SER A 181 7.04 -5.11 12.30
CA SER A 181 7.30 -3.87 11.58
C SER A 181 8.29 -4.03 10.42
N VAL A 182 8.05 -3.22 9.39
CA VAL A 182 8.93 -3.03 8.23
C VAL A 182 9.17 -1.53 8.08
N GLU A 183 10.44 -1.12 8.13
CA GLU A 183 10.85 0.29 8.11
C GLU A 183 11.74 0.56 6.88
N MET A 184 11.18 1.22 5.87
CA MET A 184 11.90 1.68 4.67
C MET A 184 11.51 3.12 4.33
N PRO A 185 11.83 4.09 5.20
CA PRO A 185 11.30 5.46 5.11
C PRO A 185 11.77 6.24 3.88
N MET A 186 12.83 5.77 3.21
CA MET A 186 13.40 6.40 2.02
C MET A 186 13.06 5.65 0.73
N LEU A 187 12.27 4.58 0.77
CA LEU A 187 11.97 3.76 -0.40
C LEU A 187 11.07 4.56 -1.36
N GLU A 188 11.58 4.87 -2.54
CA GLU A 188 10.93 5.71 -3.55
C GLU A 188 10.30 4.88 -4.67
N GLU A 189 10.92 3.75 -5.04
CA GLU A 189 10.51 2.94 -6.20
C GLU A 189 10.68 1.43 -5.97
N ILE A 190 9.69 0.67 -6.43
CA ILE A 190 9.74 -0.80 -6.57
C ILE A 190 9.48 -1.14 -8.04
N GLY A 191 10.48 -1.72 -8.71
CA GLY A 191 10.47 -1.93 -10.15
C GLY A 191 9.44 -2.97 -10.64
N PHE A 192 9.09 -3.94 -9.80
CA PHE A 192 8.06 -4.93 -10.08
C PHE A 192 6.90 -4.87 -9.09
N GLY A 193 6.87 -5.61 -7.99
CA GLY A 193 5.67 -5.69 -7.14
C GLY A 193 5.93 -5.55 -5.65
N LEU A 194 4.88 -5.16 -4.92
CA LEU A 194 4.88 -5.08 -3.47
C LEU A 194 3.83 -6.03 -2.92
N SER A 195 4.23 -7.02 -2.13
CA SER A 195 3.31 -7.91 -1.42
C SER A 195 3.57 -7.97 0.09
N PHE A 196 2.47 -7.89 0.84
CA PHE A 196 2.39 -8.25 2.25
C PHE A 196 1.26 -9.27 2.38
N ILE A 197 1.60 -10.55 2.47
CA ILE A 197 0.63 -11.65 2.51
C ILE A 197 0.84 -12.46 3.78
N GLU A 198 -0.24 -12.69 4.52
CA GLU A 198 -0.26 -13.56 5.70
C GLU A 198 0.77 -13.18 6.79
N ASN A 199 0.93 -11.87 7.04
CA ASN A 199 1.75 -11.36 8.14
C ASN A 199 0.91 -11.18 9.41
N ASN A 200 0.82 -12.24 10.21
CA ASN A 200 -0.13 -12.32 11.33
C ASN A 200 0.17 -11.42 12.53
N SER A 201 1.37 -10.83 12.60
CA SER A 201 1.76 -9.90 13.68
C SER A 201 1.94 -8.45 13.19
N LEU A 202 1.85 -8.20 11.88
CA LEU A 202 2.08 -6.88 11.29
C LEU A 202 0.87 -5.98 11.54
N THR A 203 1.11 -4.81 12.15
CA THR A 203 0.05 -3.90 12.61
C THR A 203 -0.14 -2.67 11.74
N TYR A 204 0.93 -2.20 11.10
CA TYR A 204 0.93 -1.03 10.22
C TYR A 204 1.78 -1.33 9.00
N ILE A 205 1.35 -0.84 7.83
CA ILE A 205 2.10 -0.90 6.58
C ILE A 205 2.26 0.53 6.08
N GLU A 206 3.44 1.11 6.26
CA GLU A 206 3.72 2.50 5.93
C GLU A 206 5.01 2.64 5.12
N LEU A 207 4.89 3.17 3.91
CA LEU A 207 6.03 3.46 3.04
C LEU A 207 5.93 4.92 2.57
N PRO A 208 6.38 5.89 3.40
CA PRO A 208 6.03 7.31 3.25
C PRO A 208 6.65 7.99 2.02
N ALA A 209 7.72 7.44 1.45
CA ALA A 209 8.38 7.99 0.27
C ALA A 209 8.00 7.24 -1.03
N LEU A 210 7.28 6.11 -0.94
CA LEU A 210 7.07 5.23 -2.09
C LEU A 210 6.16 5.91 -3.10
N ALA A 211 6.73 6.24 -4.24
CA ALA A 211 6.06 7.00 -5.29
C ALA A 211 5.56 6.11 -6.43
N LYS A 212 6.20 4.97 -6.66
CA LYS A 212 5.95 4.11 -7.81
C LYS A 212 6.08 2.62 -7.49
N ILE A 213 5.13 1.86 -8.03
CA ILE A 213 5.18 0.40 -8.06
C ILE A 213 4.94 -0.04 -9.50
N GLY A 214 5.70 -1.04 -9.96
CA GLY A 214 5.58 -1.57 -11.30
C GLY A 214 4.27 -2.30 -11.60
N SER A 215 4.17 -3.57 -11.26
CA SER A 215 3.10 -4.48 -11.71
C SER A 215 1.99 -4.70 -10.68
N TYR A 216 2.29 -4.79 -9.37
CA TYR A 216 1.25 -5.08 -8.39
C TYR A 216 1.52 -4.54 -6.99
N LEU A 217 0.45 -4.19 -6.28
CA LEU A 217 0.39 -3.95 -4.84
C LEU A 217 -0.66 -4.90 -4.25
N ILE A 218 -0.21 -5.88 -3.48
CA ILE A 218 -1.08 -6.90 -2.87
C ILE A 218 -0.89 -6.90 -1.36
N ILE A 219 -1.93 -6.57 -0.61
CA ILE A 219 -1.95 -6.61 0.85
C ILE A 219 -3.05 -7.57 1.28
N GLY A 220 -2.66 -8.80 1.58
CA GLY A 220 -3.56 -9.93 1.77
C GLY A 220 -3.45 -10.57 3.16
N ASN A 221 -4.57 -10.87 3.82
CA ASN A 221 -4.60 -11.77 4.99
C ASN A 221 -3.70 -11.33 6.15
N ASN A 222 -3.48 -10.03 6.36
CA ASN A 222 -2.69 -9.54 7.50
C ASN A 222 -3.63 -9.24 8.68
N LEU A 223 -3.92 -10.28 9.47
CA LEU A 223 -5.02 -10.30 10.45
C LEU A 223 -4.92 -9.24 11.58
N GLN A 224 -3.76 -8.62 11.77
CA GLN A 224 -3.54 -7.59 12.79
C GLN A 224 -3.31 -6.19 12.21
N THR A 225 -3.28 -6.04 10.88
CA THR A 225 -3.03 -4.75 10.23
C THR A 225 -4.23 -3.83 10.42
N LYS A 226 -3.96 -2.63 10.94
CA LYS A 226 -4.98 -1.60 11.25
C LYS A 226 -4.93 -0.40 10.32
N SER A 227 -3.76 -0.11 9.76
CA SER A 227 -3.59 1.01 8.83
C SER A 227 -2.58 0.70 7.73
N ILE A 228 -2.87 1.22 6.54
CA ILE A 228 -2.07 1.10 5.32
C ILE A 228 -1.89 2.51 4.75
N SER A 229 -0.65 3.00 4.63
CA SER A 229 -0.37 4.39 4.26
C SER A 229 0.76 4.53 3.23
N PHE A 230 0.41 5.12 2.08
CA PHE A 230 1.27 5.33 0.93
C PHE A 230 1.04 6.74 0.37
N PRO A 231 1.45 7.79 1.12
CA PRO A 231 1.08 9.17 0.84
C PRO A 231 1.64 9.72 -0.48
N GLU A 232 2.75 9.17 -0.96
CA GLU A 232 3.43 9.62 -2.19
C GLU A 232 3.14 8.76 -3.42
N LEU A 233 2.45 7.61 -3.26
CA LEU A 233 2.24 6.66 -4.34
C LEU A 233 1.32 7.26 -5.40
N LYS A 234 1.81 7.33 -6.65
CA LYS A 234 1.09 7.93 -7.78
C LYS A 234 0.53 6.92 -8.76
N GLU A 235 1.29 5.85 -9.00
CA GLU A 235 0.95 4.87 -10.03
C GLU A 235 1.35 3.45 -9.59
N ILE A 236 0.47 2.50 -9.91
CA ILE A 236 0.73 1.06 -9.85
C ILE A 236 0.61 0.58 -11.30
N TYR A 237 1.72 0.69 -12.04
CA TYR A 237 1.74 0.42 -13.49
C TYR A 237 3.16 0.36 -14.07
N THR A 238 3.47 -0.73 -14.78
CA THR A 238 4.54 -0.74 -15.79
C THR A 238 3.93 -0.71 -17.17
N ALA A 239 4.41 0.20 -18.02
CA ALA A 239 4.06 0.21 -19.43
C ALA A 239 4.69 -1.00 -20.14
N ARG A 240 4.02 -2.15 -20.09
CA ARG A 240 4.40 -3.33 -20.89
C ARG A 240 3.49 -3.45 -22.10
N PRO A 241 4.05 -3.71 -23.29
CA PRO A 241 3.26 -4.10 -24.45
C PRO A 241 2.57 -5.43 -24.15
N PHE A 242 1.26 -5.50 -24.38
CA PHE A 242 0.44 -6.73 -24.45
C PHE A 242 0.05 -7.43 -23.14
N GLU A 243 0.41 -6.91 -21.97
CA GLU A 243 -0.14 -7.39 -20.69
C GLU A 243 -0.66 -6.21 -19.86
N PRO A 244 -1.92 -6.24 -19.39
CA PRO A 244 -2.40 -5.28 -18.42
C PRO A 244 -1.72 -5.60 -17.07
N ASP A 245 -0.66 -4.86 -16.76
CA ASP A 245 -0.06 -4.79 -15.43
C ASP A 245 -0.76 -3.72 -14.58
N GLY A 246 -0.56 -3.76 -13.26
CA GLY A 246 -1.03 -2.73 -12.34
C GLY A 246 -2.20 -3.20 -11.48
N GLU A 247 -2.06 -4.37 -10.86
CA GLU A 247 -3.05 -4.91 -9.92
C GLU A 247 -2.90 -4.23 -8.55
N PHE A 248 -4.00 -3.74 -7.99
CA PHE A 248 -4.05 -3.22 -6.63
C PHE A 248 -5.13 -3.97 -5.85
N ALA A 249 -4.69 -4.85 -4.93
CA ALA A 249 -5.57 -5.66 -4.11
C ALA A 249 -5.30 -5.46 -2.63
N ILE A 250 -6.36 -5.14 -1.87
CA ILE A 250 -6.38 -5.22 -0.41
C ILE A 250 -7.48 -6.22 -0.04
N SER A 251 -7.10 -7.35 0.55
CA SER A 251 -8.00 -8.47 0.82
C SER A 251 -7.77 -9.12 2.19
N GLY A 252 -8.83 -9.46 2.92
CA GLY A 252 -8.71 -10.29 4.13
C GLY A 252 -7.96 -9.63 5.31
N ASN A 253 -7.95 -8.30 5.37
CA ASN A 253 -7.37 -7.54 6.49
C ASN A 253 -8.50 -7.14 7.45
N ASP A 254 -9.05 -8.11 8.19
CA ASP A 254 -10.28 -7.94 8.98
C ASP A 254 -10.24 -6.80 10.01
N LEU A 255 -9.07 -6.43 10.54
CA LEU A 255 -8.88 -5.34 11.51
C LEU A 255 -8.46 -4.01 10.87
N LEU A 256 -8.43 -3.91 9.54
CA LEU A 256 -8.03 -2.70 8.82
C LEU A 256 -9.06 -1.59 9.06
N GLU A 257 -8.68 -0.50 9.71
CA GLU A 257 -9.56 0.62 10.04
C GLU A 257 -9.35 1.82 9.11
N GLU A 258 -8.15 1.96 8.53
CA GLU A 258 -7.76 3.12 7.72
C GLU A 258 -6.87 2.73 6.54
N ILE A 259 -7.11 3.37 5.39
CA ILE A 259 -6.20 3.36 4.23
C ILE A 259 -5.94 4.79 3.76
N TYR A 260 -4.71 5.09 3.32
CA TYR A 260 -4.34 6.44 2.90
C TYR A 260 -3.48 6.46 1.63
N PHE A 261 -4.11 6.84 0.51
CA PHE A 261 -3.54 6.91 -0.84
C PHE A 261 -3.93 8.21 -1.57
N PRO A 262 -3.63 9.40 -1.01
CA PRO A 262 -4.14 10.68 -1.49
C PRO A 262 -3.66 11.05 -2.91
N LYS A 263 -2.51 10.54 -3.32
CA LYS A 263 -1.85 10.87 -4.60
C LYS A 263 -1.96 9.78 -5.66
N LEU A 264 -2.63 8.66 -5.38
CA LEU A 264 -2.76 7.59 -6.35
C LEU A 264 -3.65 8.07 -7.50
N GLU A 265 -3.07 8.20 -8.68
CA GLU A 265 -3.70 8.74 -9.89
C GLU A 265 -4.14 7.64 -10.85
N LYS A 266 -3.43 6.51 -10.87
CA LYS A 266 -3.61 5.43 -11.84
C LYS A 266 -3.35 4.03 -11.26
N VAL A 267 -4.25 3.11 -11.58
CA VAL A 267 -4.13 1.65 -11.41
C VAL A 267 -4.17 1.01 -12.80
N GLY A 268 -3.12 0.30 -13.18
CA GLY A 268 -2.95 -0.15 -14.55
C GLY A 268 -3.91 -1.25 -15.00
N ARG A 269 -4.34 -2.12 -14.08
CA ARG A 269 -5.20 -3.27 -14.36
C ARG A 269 -6.44 -3.25 -13.48
N ALA A 270 -6.43 -3.84 -12.30
CA ALA A 270 -7.62 -3.94 -11.48
C ALA A 270 -7.39 -3.36 -10.09
N PHE A 271 -8.47 -2.81 -9.55
CA PHE A 271 -8.57 -2.40 -8.16
C PHE A 271 -9.53 -3.36 -7.45
N SER A 272 -9.08 -3.99 -6.38
CA SER A 272 -9.89 -4.89 -5.57
C SER A 272 -9.78 -4.54 -4.08
N MET A 273 -10.92 -4.28 -3.46
CA MET A 273 -11.04 -4.10 -2.01
C MET A 273 -12.04 -5.11 -1.45
N SER A 274 -11.55 -6.09 -0.70
CA SER A 274 -12.41 -7.10 -0.08
C SER A 274 -11.97 -7.58 1.29
N GLY A 275 -12.88 -8.21 2.05
CA GLY A 275 -12.56 -8.83 3.33
C GLY A 275 -11.87 -7.89 4.32
N SER A 276 -12.14 -6.59 4.26
CA SER A 276 -11.52 -5.56 5.10
C SER A 276 -12.54 -5.05 6.11
N ASN A 277 -12.99 -5.95 6.97
CA ASN A 277 -14.18 -5.77 7.80
C ASN A 277 -14.06 -4.65 8.86
N GLY A 278 -12.87 -4.15 9.19
CA GLY A 278 -12.71 -3.00 10.08
C GLY A 278 -13.00 -1.65 9.40
N LEU A 279 -12.96 -1.61 8.07
CA LEU A 279 -12.93 -0.40 7.28
C LEU A 279 -14.34 0.15 7.15
N LYS A 280 -14.54 1.41 7.53
CA LYS A 280 -15.85 2.09 7.44
C LYS A 280 -15.96 3.05 6.28
N TYR A 281 -14.83 3.60 5.87
CA TYR A 281 -14.73 4.62 4.85
C TYR A 281 -13.41 4.48 4.11
N PHE A 282 -13.44 4.68 2.80
CA PHE A 282 -12.23 5.02 2.06
C PHE A 282 -12.52 5.94 0.87
N GLU A 283 -11.50 6.67 0.46
CA GLU A 283 -11.57 7.55 -0.69
C GLU A 283 -10.24 7.55 -1.44
N PHE A 284 -10.34 7.57 -2.77
CA PHE A 284 -9.21 7.79 -3.66
C PHE A 284 -9.40 9.12 -4.40
N PRO A 285 -8.98 10.25 -3.81
CA PRO A 285 -9.37 11.60 -4.28
C PRO A 285 -8.67 12.03 -5.58
N SER A 286 -7.63 11.30 -5.98
CA SER A 286 -6.83 11.56 -7.18
C SER A 286 -6.95 10.47 -8.23
N LEU A 287 -7.57 9.32 -7.90
CA LEU A 287 -7.60 8.18 -8.80
C LEU A 287 -8.52 8.49 -9.97
N SER A 288 -7.90 8.58 -11.14
CA SER A 288 -8.55 8.96 -12.38
C SER A 288 -8.74 7.80 -13.35
N SER A 289 -7.99 6.70 -13.15
CA SER A 289 -7.93 5.60 -14.10
C SER A 289 -7.71 4.24 -13.44
N ILE A 290 -8.54 3.27 -13.83
CA ILE A 290 -8.39 1.84 -13.56
C ILE A 290 -8.49 1.11 -14.91
N GLY A 291 -7.46 0.38 -15.33
CA GLY A 291 -7.40 -0.10 -16.72
C GLY A 291 -8.35 -1.23 -17.09
N MET A 292 -8.79 -2.04 -16.13
CA MET A 292 -9.64 -3.21 -16.31
C MET A 292 -10.79 -3.25 -15.32
N SER A 293 -10.62 -3.63 -14.06
CA SER A 293 -11.80 -3.93 -13.23
C SER A 293 -11.77 -3.23 -11.88
N LEU A 294 -12.94 -2.79 -11.42
CA LEU A 294 -13.16 -2.22 -10.09
C LEU A 294 -14.06 -3.15 -9.28
N PHE A 295 -13.49 -3.67 -8.20
CA PHE A 295 -14.14 -4.63 -7.31
C PHE A 295 -14.15 -4.11 -5.88
N VAL A 296 -15.35 -3.96 -5.30
CA VAL A 296 -15.52 -3.56 -3.90
C VAL A 296 -16.57 -4.45 -3.25
N GLY A 297 -16.15 -5.41 -2.43
CA GLY A 297 -17.12 -6.28 -1.79
C GLY A 297 -16.63 -7.04 -0.58
N GLU A 298 -17.56 -7.66 0.14
CA GLU A 298 -17.24 -8.42 1.37
C GLU A 298 -16.56 -7.54 2.44
N ASN A 299 -17.00 -6.29 2.58
CA ASN A 299 -16.55 -5.37 3.63
C ASN A 299 -17.72 -5.04 4.57
N ASP A 300 -17.94 -5.87 5.59
CA ASP A 300 -19.16 -5.88 6.40
C ASP A 300 -19.44 -4.54 7.11
N ASN A 301 -18.40 -3.78 7.49
CA ASN A 301 -18.56 -2.49 8.17
C ASN A 301 -18.38 -1.27 7.26
N LEU A 302 -18.13 -1.46 5.96
CA LEU A 302 -17.98 -0.35 5.02
C LEU A 302 -19.30 0.40 4.93
N GLU A 303 -19.32 1.67 5.35
CA GLU A 303 -20.50 2.52 5.29
C GLU A 303 -20.53 3.36 4.01
N GLU A 304 -19.35 3.71 3.50
CA GLU A 304 -19.19 4.63 2.37
C GLU A 304 -17.85 4.47 1.65
N PHE A 305 -17.82 4.67 0.33
CA PHE A 305 -16.57 4.86 -0.41
C PHE A 305 -16.71 5.86 -1.55
N ARG A 306 -15.59 6.47 -1.97
CA ARG A 306 -15.58 7.53 -2.99
C ARG A 306 -14.43 7.43 -3.98
N PHE A 307 -14.78 7.60 -5.25
CA PHE A 307 -13.87 7.80 -6.38
C PHE A 307 -14.29 9.07 -7.17
N PRO A 308 -13.99 10.28 -6.64
CA PRO A 308 -14.56 11.52 -7.15
C PRO A 308 -13.99 12.01 -8.51
N LYS A 309 -12.96 11.36 -9.05
CA LYS A 309 -12.28 11.74 -10.30
C LYS A 309 -12.13 10.60 -11.30
N LEU A 310 -12.80 9.48 -11.09
CA LEU A 310 -12.57 8.27 -11.88
C LEU A 310 -13.19 8.43 -13.28
N ASP A 311 -12.36 8.83 -14.24
CA ASP A 311 -12.72 9.23 -15.61
C ASP A 311 -12.38 8.14 -16.66
N ILE A 312 -12.72 6.87 -16.43
CA ILE A 312 -12.21 5.78 -17.28
C ILE A 312 -13.18 4.62 -17.53
N VAL A 313 -12.87 3.92 -18.62
CA VAL A 313 -13.43 2.64 -19.02
C VAL A 313 -12.88 1.50 -18.16
N VAL A 314 -13.71 0.89 -17.32
CA VAL A 314 -13.41 -0.41 -16.70
C VAL A 314 -14.11 -1.50 -17.52
N VAL A 315 -13.48 -2.65 -17.74
CA VAL A 315 -14.12 -3.89 -18.18
C VAL A 315 -15.27 -4.22 -17.23
N ASP A 316 -15.00 -4.32 -15.92
CA ASP A 316 -16.02 -4.68 -14.93
C ASP A 316 -16.08 -3.69 -13.77
N LEU A 317 -17.28 -3.46 -13.26
CA LEU A 317 -17.53 -2.77 -12.01
C LEU A 317 -18.49 -3.60 -11.18
N THR A 318 -18.00 -4.11 -10.05
CA THR A 318 -18.81 -4.92 -9.12
C THR A 318 -18.74 -4.34 -7.71
N VAL A 319 -19.91 -4.06 -7.13
CA VAL A 319 -20.06 -3.71 -5.71
C VAL A 319 -20.99 -4.72 -5.06
N TRP A 320 -20.46 -5.54 -4.14
CA TRP A 320 -21.23 -6.67 -3.60
C TRP A 320 -20.98 -6.99 -2.13
N LEU A 321 -21.97 -7.58 -1.45
CA LEU A 321 -21.81 -8.10 -0.09
C LEU A 321 -21.19 -7.07 0.89
N ASN A 322 -21.59 -5.80 0.80
CA ASN A 322 -21.20 -4.78 1.79
C ASN A 322 -22.40 -4.51 2.72
N GLU A 323 -22.46 -5.22 3.84
CA GLU A 323 -23.62 -5.25 4.75
C GLU A 323 -24.03 -3.88 5.30
N LYS A 324 -23.08 -2.95 5.45
CA LYS A 324 -23.33 -1.59 5.98
C LYS A 324 -23.23 -0.46 4.97
N LEU A 325 -23.01 -0.76 3.69
CA LEU A 325 -22.79 0.27 2.68
C LEU A 325 -24.08 1.04 2.44
N LYS A 326 -24.09 2.33 2.79
CA LYS A 326 -25.27 3.21 2.65
C LYS A 326 -25.24 4.02 1.36
N TYR A 327 -24.04 4.38 0.93
CA TYR A 327 -23.77 5.29 -0.18
C TYR A 327 -22.40 4.98 -0.78
N PHE A 328 -22.27 5.15 -2.08
CA PHE A 328 -20.98 5.25 -2.73
C PHE A 328 -21.02 6.34 -3.80
N GLU A 329 -19.85 6.89 -4.11
CA GLU A 329 -19.69 7.88 -5.18
C GLU A 329 -18.65 7.42 -6.17
N ILE A 330 -19.04 7.43 -7.45
CA ILE A 330 -18.13 7.30 -8.58
C ILE A 330 -18.51 8.41 -9.55
N SER A 331 -17.61 9.37 -9.71
CA SER A 331 -17.84 10.58 -10.51
C SER A 331 -16.83 10.63 -11.66
N GLY A 332 -17.33 10.75 -12.90
CA GLY A 332 -16.51 10.85 -14.11
C GLY A 332 -17.22 10.34 -15.37
N GLU A 333 -16.59 10.46 -16.53
CA GLU A 333 -17.11 9.81 -17.76
C GLU A 333 -16.80 8.30 -17.72
N LEU A 334 -17.75 7.52 -17.22
CA LEU A 334 -17.61 6.07 -17.03
C LEU A 334 -18.18 5.29 -18.22
N VAL A 335 -17.41 4.34 -18.74
CA VAL A 335 -17.89 3.34 -19.70
C VAL A 335 -17.54 1.97 -19.12
N VAL A 336 -18.50 1.05 -19.04
CA VAL A 336 -18.22 -0.31 -18.57
C VAL A 336 -18.22 -1.27 -19.76
N GLY A 337 -17.09 -1.94 -19.96
CA GLY A 337 -16.78 -2.75 -21.14
C GLY A 337 -17.56 -4.06 -21.20
N GLU A 338 -17.79 -4.70 -20.06
CA GLU A 338 -18.44 -6.01 -19.91
C GLU A 338 -19.54 -5.94 -18.84
N GLU A 339 -19.22 -5.99 -17.55
CA GLU A 339 -20.22 -6.18 -16.48
C GLU A 339 -20.31 -5.00 -15.51
N PHE A 340 -21.52 -4.47 -15.31
CA PHE A 340 -21.85 -3.55 -14.23
C PHE A 340 -22.79 -4.23 -13.25
N LEU A 341 -22.33 -4.50 -12.03
CA LEU A 341 -23.01 -5.33 -11.04
C LEU A 341 -23.06 -4.64 -9.67
N ILE A 342 -24.27 -4.32 -9.19
CA ILE A 342 -24.48 -3.82 -7.83
C ILE A 342 -25.46 -4.77 -7.13
N TYR A 343 -24.95 -5.66 -6.27
CA TYR A 343 -25.81 -6.67 -5.65
C TYR A 343 -25.51 -7.00 -4.19
N ASP A 344 -26.52 -7.46 -3.46
CA ASP A 344 -26.38 -7.85 -2.05
C ASP A 344 -25.73 -6.76 -1.16
N ASN A 345 -26.11 -5.49 -1.36
CA ASN A 345 -25.80 -4.38 -0.44
C ASN A 345 -27.08 -3.98 0.31
N PRO A 346 -27.44 -4.67 1.40
CA PRO A 346 -28.80 -4.66 1.95
C PRO A 346 -29.25 -3.31 2.52
N VAL A 347 -28.32 -2.42 2.89
CA VAL A 347 -28.62 -1.09 3.46
C VAL A 347 -28.31 0.08 2.51
N LEU A 348 -27.88 -0.19 1.28
CA LEU A 348 -27.63 0.85 0.27
C LEU A 348 -28.94 1.59 -0.01
N GLU A 349 -28.99 2.90 0.23
CA GLU A 349 -30.23 3.68 0.10
C GLU A 349 -30.40 4.30 -1.29
N SER A 350 -29.29 4.75 -1.89
CA SER A 350 -29.25 5.36 -3.22
C SER A 350 -27.83 5.45 -3.76
N PHE A 351 -27.71 5.55 -5.09
CA PHE A 351 -26.46 5.92 -5.78
C PHE A 351 -26.77 6.65 -7.09
N SER A 352 -25.79 7.40 -7.59
CA SER A 352 -25.85 8.06 -8.90
C SER A 352 -24.63 7.68 -9.73
N LEU A 353 -24.81 7.55 -11.04
CA LEU A 353 -23.80 7.22 -12.03
C LEU A 353 -23.85 8.25 -13.16
N ASP A 354 -23.57 9.50 -12.84
CA ASP A 354 -23.54 10.58 -13.81
C ASP A 354 -22.36 10.34 -14.77
N GLY A 355 -22.57 10.49 -16.08
CA GLY A 355 -21.56 10.19 -17.09
C GLY A 355 -21.40 8.71 -17.45
N PHE A 356 -22.15 7.78 -16.82
CA PHE A 356 -22.13 6.36 -17.15
C PHE A 356 -22.86 6.07 -18.47
N LYS A 357 -22.11 5.84 -19.55
CA LYS A 357 -22.69 5.79 -20.91
C LYS A 357 -23.10 4.40 -21.38
N ARG A 358 -22.45 3.34 -20.91
CA ARG A 358 -22.65 1.99 -21.45
C ARG A 358 -22.24 0.91 -20.47
N ALA A 359 -23.00 -0.18 -20.47
CA ALA A 359 -22.59 -1.49 -19.95
C ALA A 359 -22.50 -2.49 -21.12
N GLY A 360 -21.40 -3.22 -21.27
CA GLY A 360 -21.18 -4.03 -22.47
C GLY A 360 -22.15 -5.20 -22.60
N TRP A 361 -22.09 -6.09 -21.61
CA TRP A 361 -22.79 -7.37 -21.59
C TRP A 361 -23.89 -7.41 -20.54
N TYR A 362 -23.68 -6.76 -19.40
CA TYR A 362 -24.60 -6.92 -18.28
C TYR A 362 -24.70 -5.65 -17.44
N PHE A 363 -25.94 -5.22 -17.16
CA PHE A 363 -26.24 -4.20 -16.16
C PHE A 363 -27.19 -4.82 -15.14
N GLU A 364 -26.68 -5.10 -13.94
CA GLU A 364 -27.44 -5.69 -12.85
C GLU A 364 -27.46 -4.80 -11.60
N ILE A 365 -28.68 -4.60 -11.10
CA ILE A 365 -28.93 -4.06 -9.75
C ILE A 365 -29.86 -5.05 -9.06
N SER A 366 -29.33 -5.81 -8.10
CA SER A 366 -30.11 -6.86 -7.45
C SER A 366 -29.93 -6.99 -5.95
N PHE A 367 -30.94 -7.46 -5.24
CA PHE A 367 -30.86 -7.73 -3.79
C PHE A 367 -30.44 -6.55 -2.89
N ASN A 368 -30.51 -5.30 -3.37
CA ASN A 368 -30.22 -4.11 -2.55
C ASN A 368 -31.50 -3.70 -1.81
N ARG A 369 -31.80 -4.40 -0.70
CA ARG A 369 -33.15 -4.37 -0.08
C ARG A 369 -33.61 -3.00 0.40
N SER A 370 -32.69 -2.09 0.75
CA SER A 370 -33.00 -0.72 1.20
C SER A 370 -32.91 0.33 0.09
N LEU A 371 -32.55 -0.05 -1.13
CA LEU A 371 -32.37 0.87 -2.25
C LEU A 371 -33.73 1.47 -2.60
N LYS A 372 -33.86 2.80 -2.46
CA LYS A 372 -35.10 3.53 -2.77
C LYS A 372 -35.08 4.09 -4.18
N SER A 373 -33.92 4.53 -4.65
CA SER A 373 -33.74 5.06 -5.98
C SER A 373 -32.30 4.97 -6.45
N PHE A 374 -32.09 4.87 -7.76
CA PHE A 374 -30.78 5.07 -8.38
C PHE A 374 -30.92 5.91 -9.66
N SER A 375 -29.84 6.55 -10.08
CA SER A 375 -29.79 7.30 -11.34
C SER A 375 -28.56 6.90 -12.17
N ALA A 376 -28.78 6.65 -13.45
CA ALA A 376 -27.75 6.53 -14.48
C ALA A 376 -28.30 7.19 -15.76
N PRO A 377 -28.44 8.53 -15.76
CA PRO A 377 -29.23 9.25 -16.74
C PRO A 377 -28.60 9.21 -18.14
N ASP A 378 -27.28 9.04 -18.20
CA ASP A 378 -26.48 9.01 -19.42
C ASP A 378 -26.30 7.60 -20.00
N LEU A 379 -26.85 6.55 -19.38
CA LEU A 379 -26.72 5.18 -19.89
C LEU A 379 -27.45 5.05 -21.23
N GLU A 380 -26.70 4.88 -22.32
CA GLU A 380 -27.23 4.83 -23.69
C GLU A 380 -27.62 3.40 -24.10
N ASP A 381 -26.77 2.42 -23.77
CA ASP A 381 -26.95 1.01 -24.15
C ASP A 381 -26.43 0.01 -23.11
N THR A 382 -27.09 -1.16 -23.04
CA THR A 382 -26.60 -2.32 -22.29
C THR A 382 -26.75 -3.63 -23.08
N GLY A 383 -26.02 -4.67 -22.67
CA GLY A 383 -26.28 -6.05 -23.06
C GLY A 383 -27.61 -6.52 -22.48
N ASP A 384 -27.59 -7.14 -21.31
CA ASP A 384 -28.79 -7.43 -20.52
C ASP A 384 -29.06 -6.29 -19.51
N LEU A 385 -30.33 -6.11 -19.17
CA LEU A 385 -30.79 -5.22 -18.10
C LEU A 385 -31.53 -6.03 -17.04
N LEU A 386 -30.95 -6.12 -15.84
CA LEU A 386 -31.56 -6.79 -14.70
C LEU A 386 -31.71 -5.85 -13.51
N ILE A 387 -32.96 -5.53 -13.17
CA ILE A 387 -33.29 -4.79 -11.95
C ILE A 387 -34.23 -5.69 -11.15
N ASN A 388 -33.69 -6.40 -10.16
CA ASN A 388 -34.47 -7.41 -9.45
C ASN A 388 -34.31 -7.41 -7.93
N LYS A 389 -35.36 -7.79 -7.20
CA LYS A 389 -35.30 -8.01 -5.74
C LYS A 389 -34.80 -6.79 -4.93
N ASN A 390 -34.92 -5.59 -5.47
CA ASN A 390 -34.68 -4.33 -4.74
C ASN A 390 -36.02 -3.94 -4.09
N ILE A 391 -36.36 -4.61 -3.00
CA ILE A 391 -37.74 -4.60 -2.47
C ILE A 391 -38.26 -3.22 -2.08
N SER A 392 -37.37 -2.27 -1.75
CA SER A 392 -37.71 -0.88 -1.39
C SER A 392 -37.58 0.11 -2.55
N LEU A 393 -37.24 -0.34 -3.76
CA LEU A 393 -37.01 0.53 -4.92
C LEU A 393 -38.33 1.18 -5.32
N GLU A 394 -38.39 2.50 -5.28
CA GLU A 394 -39.58 3.30 -5.61
C GLU A 394 -39.44 3.96 -6.99
N ASP A 395 -38.22 4.31 -7.38
CA ASP A 395 -37.94 5.00 -8.64
C ASP A 395 -36.55 4.65 -9.19
N PHE A 396 -36.32 4.93 -10.47
CA PHE A 396 -34.99 4.93 -11.08
C PHE A 396 -34.94 5.89 -12.26
N GLU A 397 -33.75 6.31 -12.65
CA GLU A 397 -33.55 7.21 -13.79
C GLU A 397 -32.58 6.62 -14.81
N LEU A 398 -33.10 6.31 -16.00
CA LEU A 398 -32.39 5.72 -17.14
C LEU A 398 -32.81 6.44 -18.44
N LEU A 399 -32.65 7.77 -18.44
CA LEU A 399 -33.25 8.65 -19.46
C LEU A 399 -32.70 8.43 -20.87
N SER A 400 -31.39 8.17 -20.98
CA SER A 400 -30.72 7.99 -22.28
C SER A 400 -30.81 6.57 -22.82
N LEU A 401 -31.32 5.62 -22.02
CA LEU A 401 -31.30 4.21 -22.41
C LEU A 401 -32.15 4.00 -23.66
N SER A 402 -31.50 3.53 -24.70
CA SER A 402 -32.05 3.42 -26.06
C SER A 402 -32.02 1.99 -26.58
N LEU A 403 -31.05 1.19 -26.14
CA LEU A 403 -30.82 -0.18 -26.58
C LEU A 403 -30.56 -1.13 -25.41
N VAL A 404 -31.27 -2.26 -25.41
CA VAL A 404 -30.93 -3.45 -24.60
C VAL A 404 -30.74 -4.62 -25.57
N ARG A 405 -29.50 -5.11 -25.72
CA ARG A 405 -29.19 -6.12 -26.75
C ARG A 405 -29.74 -7.49 -26.42
N GLY A 406 -29.84 -7.82 -25.15
CA GLY A 406 -30.37 -9.08 -24.65
C GLY A 406 -31.63 -8.85 -23.80
N ASP A 407 -31.68 -9.47 -22.64
CA ASP A 407 -32.90 -9.58 -21.83
C ASP A 407 -33.18 -8.29 -21.05
N PHE A 408 -34.45 -7.90 -21.02
CA PHE A 408 -34.98 -6.79 -20.23
C PHE A 408 -35.80 -7.36 -19.07
N ILE A 409 -35.24 -7.37 -17.87
CA ILE A 409 -35.84 -8.01 -16.70
C ILE A 409 -35.94 -7.01 -15.56
N ILE A 410 -37.18 -6.63 -15.22
CA ILE A 410 -37.48 -5.82 -14.04
C ILE A 410 -38.49 -6.57 -13.19
N ASN A 411 -38.02 -7.25 -12.14
CA ASN A 411 -38.90 -8.09 -11.34
C ASN A 411 -38.66 -8.06 -9.83
N ASP A 412 -39.70 -8.44 -9.07
CA ASP A 412 -39.63 -8.58 -7.62
C ASP A 412 -39.17 -7.30 -6.88
N ASN A 413 -39.44 -6.11 -7.45
CA ASN A 413 -39.19 -4.81 -6.82
C ASN A 413 -40.50 -4.28 -6.19
N SER A 414 -40.79 -4.72 -4.97
CA SER A 414 -42.14 -4.63 -4.38
C SER A 414 -42.73 -3.22 -4.22
N GLN A 415 -41.88 -2.18 -4.20
CA GLN A 415 -42.30 -0.78 -4.13
C GLN A 415 -42.29 -0.04 -5.47
N LEU A 416 -41.70 -0.63 -6.51
CA LEU A 416 -41.51 0.03 -7.80
C LEU A 416 -42.83 -0.01 -8.57
N PRO A 417 -43.40 1.13 -8.99
CA PRO A 417 -44.60 1.14 -9.82
C PRO A 417 -44.40 0.34 -11.11
N THR A 418 -45.33 -0.54 -11.45
CA THR A 418 -45.28 -1.31 -12.70
C THR A 418 -45.27 -0.38 -13.91
N SER A 419 -46.02 0.72 -13.86
CA SER A 419 -45.99 1.79 -14.86
C SER A 419 -44.60 2.39 -15.10
N LYS A 420 -43.72 2.46 -14.09
CA LYS A 420 -42.34 2.95 -14.24
C LYS A 420 -41.50 2.00 -15.09
N ALA A 421 -41.59 0.69 -14.81
CA ALA A 421 -40.90 -0.34 -15.58
C ALA A 421 -41.44 -0.42 -17.02
N GLU A 422 -42.76 -0.35 -17.20
CA GLU A 422 -43.40 -0.34 -18.52
C GLU A 422 -43.00 0.90 -19.33
N SER A 423 -42.92 2.08 -18.69
CA SER A 423 -42.47 3.31 -19.35
C SER A 423 -41.03 3.22 -19.84
N LEU A 424 -40.13 2.58 -19.08
CA LEU A 424 -38.76 2.36 -19.56
C LEU A 424 -38.74 1.38 -20.74
N LYS A 425 -39.50 0.28 -20.66
CA LYS A 425 -39.62 -0.68 -21.75
C LYS A 425 -40.15 -0.03 -23.03
N ASP A 426 -41.20 0.78 -22.95
CA ASP A 426 -41.75 1.53 -24.08
C ASP A 426 -40.71 2.53 -24.64
N GLN A 427 -39.99 3.27 -23.77
CA GLN A 427 -38.91 4.17 -24.17
C GLN A 427 -37.84 3.45 -25.03
N VAL A 428 -37.36 2.28 -24.58
CA VAL A 428 -36.31 1.54 -25.28
C VAL A 428 -36.84 0.96 -26.60
N LEU A 429 -38.07 0.43 -26.62
CA LEU A 429 -38.71 -0.10 -27.83
C LEU A 429 -38.99 0.97 -28.90
N GLU A 430 -39.30 2.20 -28.50
CA GLU A 430 -39.51 3.34 -29.41
C GLU A 430 -38.19 3.90 -29.99
N ARG A 431 -37.05 3.55 -29.37
CA ARG A 431 -35.71 3.97 -29.79
C ARG A 431 -35.02 2.85 -30.58
N ASP A 432 -33.99 2.23 -30.03
CA ASP A 432 -33.16 1.24 -30.73
C ASP A 432 -33.54 -0.21 -30.42
N GLY A 433 -34.41 -0.43 -29.43
CA GLY A 433 -35.11 -1.70 -29.20
C GLY A 433 -34.55 -2.59 -28.09
N ILE A 434 -35.27 -3.68 -27.84
CA ILE A 434 -34.92 -4.75 -26.92
C ILE A 434 -34.75 -6.03 -27.74
N GLY A 435 -33.60 -6.69 -27.63
CA GLY A 435 -33.28 -7.88 -28.43
C GLY A 435 -33.74 -9.21 -27.83
N GLY A 436 -33.84 -9.31 -26.51
CA GLY A 436 -34.14 -10.53 -25.76
C GLY A 436 -35.55 -10.58 -25.17
N GLU A 437 -35.71 -11.38 -24.10
CA GLU A 437 -36.96 -11.53 -23.38
C GLU A 437 -37.31 -10.27 -22.57
N ILE A 438 -38.59 -9.92 -22.54
CA ILE A 438 -39.11 -8.84 -21.68
C ILE A 438 -39.87 -9.46 -20.52
N VAL A 439 -39.39 -9.24 -19.29
CA VAL A 439 -40.02 -9.72 -18.06
C VAL A 439 -40.24 -8.57 -17.09
N ILE A 440 -41.51 -8.19 -16.91
CA ILE A 440 -41.96 -7.22 -15.90
C ILE A 440 -42.98 -7.92 -15.01
N LYS A 441 -42.61 -8.25 -13.77
CA LYS A 441 -43.47 -8.99 -12.82
C LYS A 441 -43.07 -8.77 -11.37
N GLY A 442 -43.97 -8.97 -10.41
CA GLY A 442 -43.62 -8.85 -8.98
C GLY A 442 -43.29 -7.42 -8.52
N ASN A 443 -43.60 -6.42 -9.35
CA ASN A 443 -43.52 -5.01 -9.03
C ASN A 443 -44.85 -4.52 -8.40
N LYS A 444 -44.90 -3.28 -7.93
CA LYS A 444 -46.10 -2.67 -7.33
C LYS A 444 -47.17 -2.44 -8.40
N ASN A 445 -48.37 -2.97 -8.17
CA ASN A 445 -49.53 -2.66 -9.01
C ASN A 445 -49.91 -1.18 -8.85
N ASP A 446 -50.19 -0.51 -9.96
CA ASP A 446 -50.55 0.92 -10.00
C ASP A 446 -51.92 1.22 -9.39
#